data_AF-A0A1Y4KST9-F1
#
_entry.id   AF-A0A1Y4KST9-F1
#
_cell.length_a   1.000
_cell.length_b   1.000
_cell.length_c   1.000
_cell.angle_alpha   90.00
_cell.angle_beta   90.00
_cell.angle_gamma   90.00
#
_symmetry.space_group_name_H-M   'P 1'
#
loop_
_entity.id
_entity.type
_entity.pdbx_description
1 polymer ?
#
loop_
_entity_poly.entity_id
_entity_poly.type
_entity_poly.pdbx_seq_one_letter_code
_entity_poly.pdbx_strand_id
1 'polypeptide(L)'
;MTHEEIHKRIQQAATHAAPDQLDAILSACEEQKGTVISMKNNQKRRWIAPLSAAAALAIVAGSIFGISRFQQASAADSVVTLDINPSIALSVNNKETVTTATPLNDDAKDIMGGMELEGTNLETAVNAIIGACLQKGYLDELENAILVSVENADADTATQLQNELTTTISGAFQSGAILTQTVTVDDDLAQLAQQYNISAGKASLIQEVIAQDSTLTFESLAPLSMSEISLIASSRNLTTTGVSQTGTTSDQAYIGQDAALQAACDHAGIATSDVQGLSTEFGWSKGVMVYELDFCSGGTEYEYDINATDGSVVKNEQEPCDHTWHTSSGNTGAQGNTTFIGESAATAAALTHAKVDQSAAQSLTVKLDEDDGVTYYEIEFCSAGVEYDYEINATTGDVVKFEQDTCDHYAHRTGSNNSTNQNQNQNQGNSNGSYIGYDAALQAACKHAGVDASQVSRLENELDHDDGVARYEISFHVGNMEYEYEINATNGQVLKYESERDD
;
A
#
# COMPACT_ATOMS: atom_id res chain seq x y z
N MET A 1 -16.06 -57.29 17.60
CA MET A 1 -14.71 -56.89 17.18
C MET A 1 -14.02 -56.39 18.43
N THR A 2 -12.96 -57.05 18.86
CA THR A 2 -12.26 -56.73 20.11
C THR A 2 -11.32 -55.55 19.90
N HIS A 3 -10.99 -54.82 20.96
CA HIS A 3 -10.16 -53.61 20.90
C HIS A 3 -8.77 -53.89 20.27
N GLU A 4 -8.23 -55.10 20.45
CA GLU A 4 -6.99 -55.53 19.81
C GLU A 4 -7.11 -55.68 18.29
N GLU A 5 -8.25 -56.14 17.77
CA GLU A 5 -8.45 -56.30 16.33
C GLU A 5 -8.50 -54.96 15.60
N ILE A 6 -8.97 -53.90 16.27
CA ILE A 6 -9.03 -52.54 15.74
C ILE A 6 -7.61 -51.95 15.66
N HIS A 7 -6.82 -52.06 16.73
CA HIS A 7 -5.43 -51.58 16.72
C HIS A 7 -4.58 -52.26 15.66
N LYS A 8 -4.74 -53.58 15.47
CA LYS A 8 -3.98 -54.33 14.48
C LYS A 8 -4.30 -53.90 13.04
N ARG A 9 -5.57 -53.57 12.76
CA ARG A 9 -6.01 -53.06 11.46
C ARG A 9 -5.56 -51.63 11.19
N ILE A 10 -5.58 -50.76 12.21
CA ILE A 10 -5.07 -49.39 12.12
C ILE A 10 -3.56 -49.39 11.88
N GLN A 11 -2.82 -50.25 12.57
CA GLN A 11 -1.38 -50.38 12.38
C GLN A 11 -1.03 -50.94 10.99
N GLN A 12 -1.77 -51.95 10.51
CA GLN A 12 -1.60 -52.47 9.15
C GLN A 12 -1.93 -51.40 8.07
N ALA A 13 -2.98 -50.61 8.26
CA ALA A 13 -3.34 -49.52 7.34
C ALA A 13 -2.25 -48.42 7.30
N ALA A 14 -1.69 -48.06 8.46
CA ALA A 14 -0.63 -47.07 8.55
C ALA A 14 0.67 -47.53 7.88
N THR A 15 1.06 -48.80 8.03
CA THR A 15 2.28 -49.34 7.40
C THR A 15 2.17 -49.56 5.89
N HIS A 16 0.96 -49.66 5.35
CA HIS A 16 0.75 -49.87 3.90
C HIS A 16 0.61 -48.54 3.13
N ALA A 17 0.33 -47.43 3.82
CA ALA A 17 0.13 -46.11 3.21
C ALA A 17 1.45 -45.35 2.93
N ALA A 18 2.55 -45.71 3.59
CA ALA A 18 3.86 -45.08 3.38
C ALA A 18 4.98 -46.12 3.57
N PRO A 19 5.38 -46.86 2.53
CA PRO A 19 6.54 -47.73 2.63
C PRO A 19 7.82 -46.89 2.79
N ASP A 20 8.65 -47.24 3.78
CA ASP A 20 9.98 -46.67 3.97
C ASP A 20 10.90 -47.12 2.82
N GLN A 21 11.16 -46.21 1.87
CA GLN A 21 11.96 -46.45 0.67
C GLN A 21 13.34 -45.78 0.76
N LEU A 22 13.75 -45.30 1.94
CA LEU A 22 14.98 -44.53 2.11
C LEU A 22 16.23 -45.34 1.71
N ASP A 23 16.30 -46.61 2.14
CA ASP A 23 17.41 -47.51 1.80
C ASP A 23 17.43 -47.89 0.31
N ALA A 24 16.26 -47.98 -0.34
CA ALA A 24 16.16 -48.28 -1.77
C ALA A 24 16.64 -47.10 -2.64
N ILE A 25 16.40 -45.86 -2.19
CA ILE A 25 16.85 -44.64 -2.86
C ILE A 25 18.35 -44.42 -2.66
N LEU A 26 18.86 -44.65 -1.45
CA LEU A 26 20.29 -44.54 -1.15
C LEU A 26 21.13 -45.58 -1.91
N SER A 27 20.58 -46.76 -2.20
CA SER A 27 21.29 -47.81 -2.97
C SER A 27 21.25 -47.60 -4.49
N ALA A 28 20.49 -46.62 -5.02
CA ALA A 28 20.30 -46.40 -6.45
C ALA A 28 21.18 -45.28 -7.05
N CYS A 29 22.03 -44.62 -6.26
CA CYS A 29 22.93 -43.57 -6.71
C CYS A 29 24.37 -44.08 -6.83
N GLU A 30 24.75 -44.59 -8.01
CA GLU A 30 26.17 -44.81 -8.37
C GLU A 30 26.76 -43.60 -9.12
N GLU A 31 28.00 -43.25 -8.77
CA GLU A 31 28.79 -42.14 -9.31
C GLU A 31 29.02 -42.24 -10.83
N GLN A 32 28.56 -41.25 -11.60
CA GLN A 32 29.01 -41.02 -12.96
C GLN A 32 30.18 -40.02 -13.00
N LYS A 33 31.36 -40.52 -13.35
CA LYS A 33 32.57 -39.72 -13.62
C LYS A 33 32.42 -38.91 -14.91
N GLY A 34 32.32 -37.60 -14.78
CA GLY A 34 32.39 -36.63 -15.87
C GLY A 34 33.82 -36.15 -16.15
N THR A 35 34.23 -36.24 -17.41
CA THR A 35 35.54 -35.90 -17.96
C THR A 35 35.90 -34.41 -17.82
N VAL A 36 37.11 -34.11 -17.35
CA VAL A 36 37.66 -32.75 -17.25
C VAL A 36 38.05 -32.24 -18.64
N ILE A 37 37.38 -31.19 -19.11
CA ILE A 37 37.85 -30.36 -20.22
C ILE A 37 38.37 -29.05 -19.62
N SER A 38 39.69 -28.85 -19.72
CA SER A 38 40.35 -27.61 -19.30
C SER A 38 39.93 -26.48 -20.25
N MET A 39 39.23 -25.46 -19.75
CA MET A 39 39.08 -24.18 -20.46
C MET A 39 39.91 -23.08 -19.80
N LYS A 40 40.71 -22.45 -20.65
CA LYS A 40 41.66 -21.38 -20.39
C LYS A 40 40.90 -20.06 -20.21
N ASN A 41 41.23 -19.36 -19.13
CA ASN A 41 40.74 -18.04 -18.75
C ASN A 41 40.87 -17.01 -19.89
N ASN A 42 39.80 -16.24 -20.14
CA ASN A 42 39.93 -14.88 -20.63
C ASN A 42 38.76 -14.02 -20.14
N GLN A 43 39.10 -12.95 -19.41
CA GLN A 43 38.20 -11.97 -18.82
C GLN A 43 37.34 -11.25 -19.86
N LYS A 44 36.04 -11.08 -19.59
CA LYS A 44 35.29 -9.83 -19.83
C LYS A 44 34.18 -9.66 -18.79
N ARG A 45 34.22 -8.53 -18.08
CA ARG A 45 33.16 -8.02 -17.19
C ARG A 45 31.79 -8.10 -17.88
N ARG A 46 30.80 -8.71 -17.23
CA ARG A 46 29.39 -8.52 -17.55
C ARG A 46 28.72 -7.88 -16.34
N TRP A 47 28.35 -6.61 -16.51
CA TRP A 47 27.25 -6.02 -15.76
C TRP A 47 26.01 -6.85 -16.09
N ILE A 48 25.32 -7.34 -15.06
CA ILE A 48 24.02 -7.97 -15.18
C ILE A 48 23.06 -7.02 -14.47
N ALA A 49 22.44 -6.15 -15.26
CA ALA A 49 21.23 -5.47 -14.85
C ALA A 49 20.12 -6.53 -14.67
N PRO A 50 19.26 -6.43 -13.64
CA PRO A 50 18.09 -7.29 -13.54
C PRO A 50 17.06 -6.84 -14.58
N LEU A 51 17.08 -7.50 -15.74
CA LEU A 51 16.09 -7.37 -16.81
C LEU A 51 15.33 -8.69 -16.89
N SER A 52 14.40 -8.92 -15.97
CA SER A 52 13.46 -10.05 -16.07
C SER A 52 12.17 -9.77 -15.29
N ALA A 53 11.49 -8.70 -15.67
CA ALA A 53 10.05 -8.49 -15.46
C ALA A 53 9.43 -7.66 -16.59
N ALA A 54 10.23 -6.83 -17.27
CA ALA A 54 9.79 -6.05 -18.44
C ALA A 54 9.63 -6.87 -19.75
N ALA A 55 10.22 -8.08 -19.85
CA ALA A 55 10.22 -8.84 -21.10
C ALA A 55 8.88 -9.55 -21.40
N ALA A 56 8.06 -9.84 -20.39
CA ALA A 56 6.75 -10.45 -20.59
C ALA A 56 5.72 -9.42 -21.09
N LEU A 57 5.74 -8.20 -20.58
CA LEU A 57 4.86 -7.11 -21.02
C LEU A 57 5.30 -6.45 -22.33
N ALA A 58 6.60 -6.43 -22.67
CA ALA A 58 7.04 -5.97 -24.00
C ALA A 58 6.52 -6.87 -25.14
N ILE A 59 6.22 -8.13 -24.87
CA ILE A 59 5.61 -9.07 -25.83
C ILE A 59 4.08 -8.94 -25.82
N VAL A 60 3.45 -8.62 -24.67
CA VAL A 60 1.98 -8.51 -24.53
C VAL A 60 1.45 -7.14 -24.97
N ALA A 61 2.10 -6.03 -24.58
CA ALA A 61 1.83 -4.70 -25.13
C ALA A 61 2.30 -4.60 -26.59
N GLY A 62 3.41 -5.25 -26.93
CA GLY A 62 3.86 -5.42 -28.32
C GLY A 62 2.91 -6.26 -29.18
N SER A 63 2.11 -7.15 -28.58
CA SER A 63 1.01 -7.81 -29.28
C SER A 63 -0.20 -6.91 -29.43
N ILE A 64 -0.62 -6.12 -28.43
CA ILE A 64 -1.73 -5.16 -28.59
C ILE A 64 -1.36 -4.07 -29.63
N PHE A 65 -0.13 -3.56 -29.60
CA PHE A 65 0.40 -2.53 -30.51
C PHE A 65 0.84 -3.09 -31.87
N GLY A 66 1.32 -4.34 -31.91
CA GLY A 66 1.60 -5.07 -33.14
C GLY A 66 0.32 -5.47 -33.87
N ILE A 67 -0.75 -5.76 -33.13
CA ILE A 67 -2.07 -6.05 -33.67
C ILE A 67 -2.67 -4.79 -34.29
N SER A 68 -2.64 -3.61 -33.63
CA SER A 68 -3.19 -2.37 -34.21
C SER A 68 -2.47 -1.90 -35.49
N ARG A 69 -1.14 -2.09 -35.61
CA ARG A 69 -0.41 -1.77 -36.85
C ARG A 69 -0.41 -2.87 -37.92
N PHE A 70 -0.69 -4.13 -37.58
CA PHE A 70 -0.73 -5.25 -38.55
C PHE A 70 -2.17 -5.66 -38.94
N GLN A 71 -3.20 -5.18 -38.23
CA GLN A 71 -4.63 -5.42 -38.49
C GLN A 71 -5.26 -4.50 -39.55
N GLN A 72 -4.46 -3.81 -40.36
CA GLN A 72 -4.97 -3.37 -41.66
C GLN A 72 -5.26 -4.57 -42.61
N ALA A 73 -5.01 -5.80 -42.16
CA ALA A 73 -5.38 -7.03 -42.85
C ALA A 73 -5.82 -8.16 -41.89
N SER A 74 -6.92 -8.01 -41.14
CA SER A 74 -8.02 -9.01 -40.94
C SER A 74 -8.81 -8.87 -39.60
N ALA A 75 -10.14 -8.73 -39.72
CA ALA A 75 -11.23 -9.39 -38.97
C ALA A 75 -11.72 -8.98 -37.55
N ALA A 76 -11.10 -8.07 -36.80
CA ALA A 76 -11.72 -7.49 -35.58
C ALA A 76 -12.33 -6.12 -35.89
N ASP A 77 -13.54 -5.88 -35.41
CA ASP A 77 -14.33 -4.65 -35.60
C ASP A 77 -14.37 -3.82 -34.31
N SER A 78 -14.52 -4.49 -33.15
CA SER A 78 -14.53 -3.87 -31.82
C SER A 78 -13.60 -4.61 -30.85
N VAL A 79 -13.10 -3.90 -29.85
CA VAL A 79 -12.47 -4.48 -28.66
C VAL A 79 -13.33 -4.14 -27.45
N VAL A 80 -13.71 -5.16 -26.68
CA VAL A 80 -14.49 -5.03 -25.45
C VAL A 80 -13.63 -5.48 -24.28
N THR A 81 -13.40 -4.62 -23.31
CA THR A 81 -12.65 -4.94 -22.09
C THR A 81 -13.60 -5.01 -20.90
N LEU A 82 -13.49 -6.07 -20.11
CA LEU A 82 -14.20 -6.24 -18.84
C LEU A 82 -13.20 -6.15 -17.70
N ASP A 83 -13.35 -5.15 -16.85
CA ASP A 83 -12.54 -4.88 -15.68
C ASP A 83 -13.39 -5.10 -14.43
N ILE A 84 -13.06 -6.15 -13.68
CA ILE A 84 -13.70 -6.47 -12.40
C ILE A 84 -12.55 -6.55 -11.38
N ASN A 85 -11.88 -7.69 -11.44
CA ASN A 85 -10.59 -8.10 -10.90
C ASN A 85 -10.62 -9.63 -10.96
N PRO A 86 -10.83 -10.24 -12.14
CA PRO A 86 -9.93 -10.19 -13.30
C PRO A 86 -10.23 -9.13 -14.37
N SER A 87 -9.25 -8.86 -15.25
CA SER A 87 -9.37 -7.98 -16.42
C SER A 87 -9.16 -8.74 -17.74
N ILE A 88 -10.14 -8.71 -18.64
CA ILE A 88 -10.16 -9.50 -19.89
C ILE A 88 -10.53 -8.61 -21.09
N ALA A 89 -9.76 -8.71 -22.17
CA ALA A 89 -10.08 -8.10 -23.46
C ALA A 89 -10.62 -9.12 -24.48
N LEU A 90 -11.74 -8.80 -25.12
CA LEU A 90 -12.37 -9.57 -26.18
C LEU A 90 -12.28 -8.79 -27.49
N SER A 91 -11.61 -9.35 -28.49
CA SER A 91 -11.70 -8.86 -29.87
C SER A 91 -12.91 -9.48 -30.54
N VAL A 92 -13.74 -8.65 -31.18
CA VAL A 92 -15.04 -9.06 -31.71
C VAL A 92 -15.16 -8.60 -33.15
N ASN A 93 -15.71 -9.44 -34.04
CA ASN A 93 -16.00 -9.04 -35.41
C ASN A 93 -17.35 -8.33 -35.54
N ASN A 94 -17.68 -7.86 -36.74
CA ASN A 94 -18.94 -7.16 -37.05
C ASN A 94 -20.23 -8.01 -36.93
N LYS A 95 -20.13 -9.29 -36.56
CA LYS A 95 -21.26 -10.16 -36.22
C LYS A 95 -21.30 -10.48 -34.72
N GLU A 96 -20.63 -9.66 -33.91
CA GLU A 96 -20.51 -9.81 -32.47
C GLU A 96 -19.98 -11.21 -32.06
N THR A 97 -19.15 -11.81 -32.91
CA THR A 97 -18.49 -13.09 -32.60
C THR A 97 -17.09 -12.81 -32.09
N VAL A 98 -16.76 -13.38 -30.93
CA VAL A 98 -15.44 -13.27 -30.30
C VAL A 98 -14.42 -13.95 -31.22
N THR A 99 -13.42 -13.20 -31.66
CA THR A 99 -12.31 -13.71 -32.48
C THR A 99 -11.09 -14.03 -31.63
N THR A 100 -10.88 -13.29 -30.54
CA THR A 100 -9.78 -13.49 -29.59
C THR A 100 -10.24 -13.11 -28.19
N ALA A 101 -9.83 -13.86 -27.17
CA ALA A 101 -9.97 -13.48 -25.78
C ALA A 101 -8.57 -13.42 -25.14
N THR A 102 -8.23 -12.27 -24.55
CA THR A 102 -6.90 -12.00 -24.01
C THR A 102 -7.00 -11.67 -22.51
N PRO A 103 -6.35 -12.44 -21.63
CA PRO A 103 -6.24 -12.08 -20.23
C PRO A 103 -5.28 -10.90 -20.05
N LEU A 104 -5.70 -9.86 -19.33
CA LEU A 104 -4.89 -8.65 -19.10
C LEU A 104 -4.15 -8.66 -17.77
N ASN A 105 -4.60 -9.46 -16.79
CA ASN A 105 -3.91 -9.68 -15.52
C ASN A 105 -3.80 -11.19 -15.18
N ASP A 106 -3.16 -11.51 -14.06
CA ASP A 106 -2.94 -12.90 -13.66
C ASP A 106 -4.24 -13.59 -13.23
N ASP A 107 -5.14 -12.90 -12.53
CA ASP A 107 -6.49 -13.41 -12.20
C ASP A 107 -7.28 -13.80 -13.46
N ALA A 108 -7.13 -13.03 -14.55
CA ALA A 108 -7.78 -13.32 -15.81
C ALA A 108 -7.28 -14.62 -16.43
N LYS A 109 -5.97 -14.91 -16.32
CA LYS A 109 -5.40 -16.18 -16.79
C LYS A 109 -5.99 -17.35 -16.01
N ASP A 110 -6.17 -17.19 -14.70
CA ASP A 110 -6.70 -18.21 -13.82
C ASP A 110 -8.17 -18.55 -14.13
N ILE A 111 -9.01 -17.55 -14.41
CA ILE A 111 -10.39 -17.83 -14.80
C ILE A 111 -10.49 -18.36 -16.22
N MET A 112 -9.67 -17.86 -17.16
CA MET A 112 -9.74 -18.22 -18.57
C MET A 112 -9.14 -19.60 -18.90
N GLY A 113 -8.31 -20.18 -18.02
CA GLY A 113 -7.54 -21.41 -18.26
C GLY A 113 -8.34 -22.67 -18.68
N GLY A 114 -9.67 -22.62 -18.67
CA GLY A 114 -10.55 -23.68 -19.19
C GLY A 114 -11.76 -23.18 -20.00
N MET A 115 -11.78 -21.91 -20.41
CA MET A 115 -12.91 -21.33 -21.15
C MET A 115 -12.63 -21.29 -22.67
N GLU A 116 -13.56 -21.81 -23.47
CA GLU A 116 -13.55 -21.68 -24.93
C GLU A 116 -14.44 -20.49 -25.34
N LEU A 117 -13.86 -19.29 -25.37
CA LEU A 117 -14.58 -18.05 -25.71
C LEU A 117 -14.53 -17.74 -27.21
N GLU A 118 -13.48 -18.15 -27.93
CA GLU A 118 -13.33 -17.89 -29.36
C GLU A 118 -14.42 -18.59 -30.18
N GLY A 119 -15.00 -17.86 -31.13
CA GLY A 119 -16.10 -18.32 -31.98
C GLY A 119 -17.49 -18.25 -31.31
N THR A 120 -17.57 -17.89 -30.04
CA THR A 120 -18.85 -17.66 -29.35
C THR A 120 -19.39 -16.25 -29.62
N ASN A 121 -20.69 -16.06 -29.45
CA ASN A 121 -21.29 -14.73 -29.48
C ASN A 121 -20.89 -13.94 -28.23
N LEU A 122 -20.68 -12.64 -28.38
CA LEU A 122 -20.22 -11.73 -27.33
C LEU A 122 -21.09 -11.80 -26.06
N GLU A 123 -22.41 -11.83 -26.20
CA GLU A 123 -23.33 -11.93 -25.07
C GLU A 123 -23.08 -13.21 -24.26
N THR A 124 -22.87 -14.33 -24.96
CA THR A 124 -22.58 -15.63 -24.34
C THR A 124 -21.22 -15.62 -23.64
N ALA A 125 -20.20 -15.00 -24.27
CA ALA A 125 -18.88 -14.87 -23.67
C ALA A 125 -18.90 -14.02 -22.41
N VAL A 126 -19.58 -12.86 -22.44
CA VAL A 126 -19.72 -11.96 -21.30
C VAL A 126 -20.44 -12.62 -20.14
N ASN A 127 -21.55 -13.32 -20.41
CA ASN A 127 -22.27 -14.08 -19.38
C ASN A 127 -21.42 -15.21 -18.77
N ALA A 128 -20.60 -15.88 -19.58
CA ALA A 128 -19.68 -16.90 -19.10
C ALA A 128 -18.59 -16.32 -18.19
N ILE A 129 -18.01 -15.15 -18.56
CA ILE A 129 -17.01 -14.45 -17.76
C ILE A 129 -17.61 -14.01 -16.42
N ILE A 130 -18.78 -13.37 -16.41
CA ILE A 130 -19.45 -12.93 -15.18
C ILE A 130 -19.78 -14.12 -14.29
N GLY A 131 -20.31 -15.21 -14.87
CA GLY A 131 -20.58 -16.43 -14.14
C GLY A 131 -19.33 -17.04 -13.51
N ALA A 132 -18.20 -17.01 -14.20
CA ALA A 132 -16.92 -17.47 -13.66
C ALA A 132 -16.41 -16.56 -12.53
N CYS A 133 -16.53 -15.24 -12.66
CA CYS A 133 -16.16 -14.28 -11.61
C CYS A 133 -16.99 -14.51 -10.34
N LEU A 134 -18.31 -14.67 -10.47
CA LEU A 134 -19.21 -15.02 -9.36
C LEU A 134 -18.82 -16.36 -8.70
N GLN A 135 -18.52 -17.38 -9.50
CA GLN A 135 -18.14 -18.70 -8.98
C GLN A 135 -16.81 -18.67 -8.21
N LYS A 136 -15.88 -17.82 -8.62
CA LYS A 136 -14.53 -17.69 -8.07
C LYS A 136 -14.44 -16.68 -6.92
N GLY A 137 -15.51 -15.93 -6.66
CA GLY A 137 -15.54 -14.91 -5.60
C GLY A 137 -14.87 -13.60 -5.97
N TYR A 138 -14.67 -13.34 -7.27
CA TYR A 138 -14.21 -12.05 -7.77
C TYR A 138 -15.34 -11.02 -7.90
N LEU A 139 -16.58 -11.49 -7.80
CA LEU A 139 -17.77 -10.67 -7.78
C LEU A 139 -18.73 -11.27 -6.75
N ASP A 140 -19.17 -10.48 -5.79
CA ASP A 140 -20.13 -10.86 -4.75
C ASP A 140 -20.97 -9.65 -4.29
N GLU A 141 -21.54 -9.70 -3.08
CA GLU A 141 -22.34 -8.59 -2.53
C GLU A 141 -21.46 -7.45 -1.97
N LEU A 142 -20.17 -7.70 -1.72
CA LEU A 142 -19.20 -6.76 -1.19
C LEU A 142 -18.39 -6.12 -2.33
N GLU A 143 -17.82 -6.94 -3.22
CA GLU A 143 -17.15 -6.52 -4.45
C GLU A 143 -18.12 -6.66 -5.62
N ASN A 144 -18.82 -5.56 -5.95
CA ASN A 144 -19.97 -5.60 -6.83
C ASN A 144 -19.90 -4.61 -8.01
N ALA A 145 -18.71 -4.09 -8.36
CA ALA A 145 -18.56 -3.18 -9.49
C ALA A 145 -17.90 -3.84 -10.71
N ILE A 146 -18.41 -3.53 -11.90
CA ILE A 146 -17.88 -3.97 -13.20
C ILE A 146 -17.68 -2.74 -14.07
N LEU A 147 -16.49 -2.58 -14.64
CA LEU A 147 -16.23 -1.63 -15.72
C LEU A 147 -16.19 -2.35 -17.07
N VAL A 148 -16.93 -1.82 -18.04
CA VAL A 148 -16.95 -2.29 -19.43
C VAL A 148 -16.49 -1.17 -20.33
N SER A 149 -15.41 -1.41 -21.06
CA SER A 149 -14.85 -0.45 -22.02
C SER A 149 -15.00 -0.97 -23.43
N VAL A 150 -15.59 -0.15 -24.30
CA VAL A 150 -15.78 -0.47 -25.72
C VAL A 150 -14.90 0.45 -26.58
N GLU A 151 -14.05 -0.16 -27.39
CA GLU A 151 -13.24 0.51 -28.40
C GLU A 151 -13.74 0.09 -29.80
N ASN A 152 -14.10 1.08 -30.62
CA ASN A 152 -14.42 0.92 -32.04
C ASN A 152 -14.07 2.22 -32.78
N ALA A 153 -13.64 2.13 -34.04
CA ALA A 153 -13.34 3.28 -34.88
C ALA A 153 -14.60 4.13 -35.22
N ASP A 154 -15.78 3.51 -35.18
CA ASP A 154 -17.09 4.11 -35.37
C ASP A 154 -17.78 4.32 -34.01
N ALA A 155 -18.02 5.59 -33.66
CA ALA A 155 -18.57 5.97 -32.36
C ALA A 155 -20.02 5.51 -32.14
N ASP A 156 -20.83 5.44 -33.20
CA ASP A 156 -22.21 4.97 -33.12
C ASP A 156 -22.24 3.46 -32.81
N THR A 157 -21.37 2.69 -33.47
CA THR A 157 -21.18 1.26 -33.21
C THR A 157 -20.67 1.02 -31.79
N ALA A 158 -19.69 1.80 -31.32
CA ALA A 158 -19.22 1.74 -29.94
C ALA A 158 -20.35 1.96 -28.93
N THR A 159 -21.17 2.99 -29.16
CA THR A 159 -22.30 3.36 -28.30
C THR A 159 -23.40 2.30 -28.33
N GLN A 160 -23.70 1.72 -29.49
CA GLN A 160 -24.68 0.63 -29.60
C GLN A 160 -24.23 -0.59 -28.79
N LEU A 161 -22.97 -1.00 -28.98
CA LEU A 161 -22.40 -2.16 -28.29
C LEU A 161 -22.31 -1.94 -26.78
N GLN A 162 -21.95 -0.73 -26.35
CA GLN A 162 -21.97 -0.33 -24.94
C GLN A 162 -23.36 -0.52 -24.32
N ASN A 163 -24.42 0.02 -24.94
CA ASN A 163 -25.78 -0.10 -24.43
C ASN A 163 -26.30 -1.54 -24.38
N GLU A 164 -25.95 -2.34 -25.38
CA GLU A 164 -26.27 -3.76 -25.42
C GLU A 164 -25.60 -4.52 -24.27
N LEU A 165 -24.29 -4.32 -24.08
CA LEU A 165 -23.54 -4.92 -23.00
C LEU A 165 -24.06 -4.51 -21.63
N THR A 166 -24.40 -3.24 -21.42
CA THR A 166 -25.06 -2.78 -20.19
C THR A 166 -26.32 -3.61 -19.92
N THR A 167 -27.16 -3.81 -20.94
CA THR A 167 -28.41 -4.58 -20.80
C THR A 167 -28.15 -6.05 -20.47
N THR A 168 -27.19 -6.69 -21.17
CA THR A 168 -26.79 -8.07 -20.93
C THR A 168 -26.31 -8.26 -19.50
N ILE A 169 -25.41 -7.39 -19.05
CA ILE A 169 -24.76 -7.50 -17.74
C ILE A 169 -25.77 -7.21 -16.64
N SER A 170 -26.61 -6.19 -16.77
CA SER A 170 -27.70 -5.94 -15.80
C SER A 170 -28.68 -7.11 -15.71
N GLY A 171 -28.88 -7.86 -16.80
CA GLY A 171 -29.69 -9.08 -16.79
C GLY A 171 -29.05 -10.23 -16.02
N ALA A 172 -27.73 -10.41 -16.16
CA ALA A 172 -26.96 -11.46 -15.51
C ALA A 172 -26.59 -11.14 -14.04
N PHE A 173 -26.40 -9.86 -13.74
CA PHE A 173 -25.91 -9.34 -12.47
C PHE A 173 -26.72 -8.12 -12.04
N GLN A 174 -27.70 -8.34 -11.15
CA GLN A 174 -28.63 -7.32 -10.70
C GLN A 174 -28.19 -6.60 -9.41
N SER A 175 -27.16 -7.09 -8.74
CA SER A 175 -26.81 -6.69 -7.37
C SER A 175 -25.57 -5.79 -7.28
N GLY A 176 -25.24 -5.05 -8.35
CA GLY A 176 -24.08 -4.17 -8.27
C GLY A 176 -23.98 -3.09 -9.34
N ALA A 177 -22.89 -2.34 -9.26
CA ALA A 177 -22.62 -1.21 -10.13
C ALA A 177 -22.02 -1.69 -11.45
N ILE A 178 -22.64 -1.27 -12.56
CA ILE A 178 -22.12 -1.52 -13.90
C ILE A 178 -21.79 -0.16 -14.49
N LEU A 179 -20.49 0.08 -14.66
CA LEU A 179 -19.93 1.24 -15.31
C LEU A 179 -19.59 0.84 -16.74
N THR A 180 -20.07 1.60 -17.70
CA THR A 180 -19.80 1.33 -19.12
C THR A 180 -19.31 2.58 -19.80
N GLN A 181 -18.30 2.46 -20.65
CA GLN A 181 -17.68 3.60 -21.32
C GLN A 181 -17.26 3.23 -22.76
N THR A 182 -17.14 4.26 -23.58
CA THR A 182 -16.43 4.15 -24.86
C THR A 182 -15.03 4.73 -24.68
N VAL A 183 -14.01 4.07 -25.23
CA VAL A 183 -12.61 4.46 -25.02
C VAL A 183 -11.92 4.60 -26.36
N THR A 184 -11.19 5.69 -26.52
CA THR A 184 -10.20 5.84 -27.59
C THR A 184 -8.82 5.69 -26.98
N VAL A 185 -8.09 4.65 -27.38
CA VAL A 185 -6.75 4.38 -26.83
C VAL A 185 -5.69 5.06 -27.67
N ASP A 186 -5.15 6.17 -27.17
CA ASP A 186 -3.97 6.83 -27.74
C ASP A 186 -2.67 6.32 -27.12
N ASP A 187 -1.54 6.79 -27.67
CA ASP A 187 -0.20 6.34 -27.26
C ASP A 187 0.12 6.69 -25.79
N ASP A 188 -0.46 7.76 -25.24
CA ASP A 188 -0.20 8.23 -23.88
C ASP A 188 -1.02 7.41 -22.87
N LEU A 189 -2.31 7.20 -23.14
CA LEU A 189 -3.18 6.33 -22.34
C LEU A 189 -2.67 4.89 -22.33
N ALA A 190 -2.19 4.38 -23.47
CA ALA A 190 -1.61 3.05 -23.57
C ALA A 190 -0.33 2.90 -22.73
N GLN A 191 0.57 3.89 -22.75
CA GLN A 191 1.77 3.90 -21.92
C GLN A 191 1.42 3.95 -20.43
N LEU A 192 0.42 4.74 -20.06
CA LEU A 192 -0.03 4.87 -18.68
C LEU A 192 -0.64 3.57 -18.17
N ALA A 193 -1.52 2.94 -18.95
CA ALA A 193 -2.08 1.63 -18.64
C ALA A 193 -0.99 0.56 -18.47
N GLN A 194 0.04 0.59 -19.33
CA GLN A 194 1.18 -0.32 -19.24
C GLN A 194 2.05 -0.06 -18.00
N GLN A 195 2.30 1.20 -17.66
CA GLN A 195 3.11 1.60 -16.51
C GLN A 195 2.53 1.04 -15.20
N TYR A 196 1.21 1.10 -15.06
CA TYR A 196 0.50 0.66 -13.86
C TYR A 196 -0.06 -0.77 -13.96
N ASN A 197 0.19 -1.47 -15.07
CA ASN A 197 -0.30 -2.83 -15.32
C ASN A 197 -1.83 -2.96 -15.15
N ILE A 198 -2.57 -2.02 -15.71
CA ILE A 198 -4.04 -1.99 -15.72
C ILE A 198 -4.56 -1.92 -17.16
N SER A 199 -5.87 -2.07 -17.35
CA SER A 199 -6.48 -1.88 -18.67
C SER A 199 -6.48 -0.40 -19.09
N ALA A 200 -6.50 -0.15 -20.40
CA ALA A 200 -6.70 1.20 -20.94
C ALA A 200 -8.05 1.80 -20.51
N GLY A 201 -9.07 0.95 -20.31
CA GLY A 201 -10.37 1.34 -19.79
C GLY A 201 -10.29 1.92 -18.39
N LYS A 202 -9.71 1.16 -17.46
CA LYS A 202 -9.49 1.61 -16.08
C LYS A 202 -8.62 2.87 -16.03
N ALA A 203 -7.55 2.92 -16.82
CA ALA A 203 -6.69 4.10 -16.92
C ALA A 203 -7.47 5.35 -17.39
N SER A 204 -8.36 5.20 -18.37
CA SER A 204 -9.20 6.29 -18.87
C SER A 204 -10.16 6.80 -17.79
N LEU A 205 -10.77 5.89 -17.02
CA LEU A 205 -11.65 6.25 -15.91
C LEU A 205 -10.88 7.01 -14.82
N ILE A 206 -9.69 6.53 -14.45
CA ILE A 206 -8.83 7.19 -13.46
C ILE A 206 -8.46 8.60 -13.90
N GLN A 207 -8.12 8.81 -15.18
CA GLN A 207 -7.85 10.15 -15.71
C GLN A 207 -9.06 11.08 -15.58
N GLU A 208 -10.27 10.59 -15.83
CA GLU A 208 -11.51 11.38 -15.71
C GLU A 208 -11.85 11.74 -14.25
N VAL A 209 -11.55 10.84 -13.31
CA VAL A 209 -11.69 11.05 -11.87
C VAL A 209 -10.71 12.12 -11.38
N ILE A 210 -9.42 11.98 -11.68
CA ILE A 210 -8.36 12.92 -11.26
C ILE A 210 -8.52 14.30 -11.90
N ALA A 211 -9.08 14.38 -13.11
CA ALA A 211 -9.34 15.66 -13.77
C ALA A 211 -10.34 16.54 -13.01
N GLN A 212 -11.16 15.96 -12.13
CA GLN A 212 -12.16 16.67 -11.34
C GLN A 212 -11.72 16.93 -9.90
N ASP A 213 -10.79 16.13 -9.39
CA ASP A 213 -10.26 16.25 -8.05
C ASP A 213 -8.74 16.06 -8.06
N SER A 214 -8.03 17.17 -7.83
CA SER A 214 -6.57 17.21 -7.86
C SER A 214 -5.91 16.59 -6.63
N THR A 215 -6.68 16.24 -5.58
CA THR A 215 -6.16 15.51 -4.41
C THR A 215 -5.90 14.04 -4.75
N LEU A 216 -6.57 13.52 -5.78
CA LEU A 216 -6.39 12.15 -6.25
C LEU A 216 -5.22 12.02 -7.21
N THR A 217 -4.50 10.91 -7.11
CA THR A 217 -3.35 10.62 -7.98
C THR A 217 -3.54 9.31 -8.71
N PHE A 218 -2.82 9.15 -9.82
CA PHE A 218 -2.88 7.89 -10.56
C PHE A 218 -2.29 6.73 -9.74
N GLU A 219 -1.26 7.03 -8.96
CA GLU A 219 -0.62 6.09 -8.05
C GLU A 219 -1.55 5.61 -6.94
N SER A 220 -2.41 6.50 -6.40
CA SER A 220 -3.40 6.10 -5.40
C SER A 220 -4.55 5.28 -5.98
N LEU A 221 -5.00 5.58 -7.20
CA LEU A 221 -6.19 4.93 -7.78
C LEU A 221 -5.90 3.66 -8.59
N ALA A 222 -4.70 3.52 -9.18
CA ALA A 222 -4.37 2.36 -10.02
C ALA A 222 -4.43 1.00 -9.29
N PRO A 223 -4.01 0.87 -8.02
CA PRO A 223 -4.08 -0.38 -7.28
C PRO A 223 -5.50 -0.81 -6.91
N LEU A 224 -6.45 0.14 -6.86
CA LEU A 224 -7.81 -0.06 -6.35
C LEU A 224 -8.66 -1.00 -7.19
N SER A 225 -9.61 -1.68 -6.58
CA SER A 225 -10.68 -2.38 -7.27
C SER A 225 -11.62 -1.40 -7.99
N MET A 226 -12.40 -1.89 -8.94
CA MET A 226 -13.44 -1.07 -9.57
C MET A 226 -14.50 -0.61 -8.57
N SER A 227 -14.75 -1.38 -7.51
CA SER A 227 -15.69 -1.03 -6.44
C SER A 227 -15.15 0.16 -5.65
N GLU A 228 -13.88 0.11 -5.25
CA GLU A 228 -13.20 1.19 -4.52
C GLU A 228 -13.17 2.49 -5.32
N ILE A 229 -12.75 2.46 -6.60
CA ILE A 229 -12.75 3.65 -7.46
C ILE A 229 -14.17 4.24 -7.59
N SER A 230 -15.19 3.38 -7.73
CA SER A 230 -16.57 3.82 -7.84
C SER A 230 -17.09 4.44 -6.53
N LEU A 231 -16.72 3.91 -5.37
CA LEU A 231 -17.06 4.49 -4.06
C LEU A 231 -16.39 5.85 -3.87
N ILE A 232 -15.10 5.97 -4.19
CA ILE A 232 -14.36 7.23 -4.18
C ILE A 232 -15.09 8.27 -5.04
N ALA A 233 -15.33 7.96 -6.31
CA ALA A 233 -15.97 8.88 -7.24
C ALA A 233 -17.38 9.29 -6.77
N SER A 234 -18.15 8.34 -6.24
CA SER A 234 -19.51 8.59 -5.77
C SER A 234 -19.53 9.47 -4.51
N SER A 235 -18.66 9.19 -3.54
CA SER A 235 -18.59 9.93 -2.27
C SER A 235 -18.21 11.40 -2.47
N ARG A 236 -17.32 11.66 -3.44
CA ARG A 236 -16.86 12.99 -3.82
C ARG A 236 -17.73 13.69 -4.86
N ASN A 237 -18.87 13.09 -5.22
CA ASN A 237 -19.79 13.62 -6.24
C ASN A 237 -19.12 13.90 -7.61
N LEU A 238 -18.12 13.11 -7.99
CA LEU A 238 -17.41 13.27 -9.26
C LEU A 238 -18.28 12.81 -10.42
N THR A 239 -18.31 13.60 -11.50
CA THR A 239 -19.15 13.34 -12.67
C THR A 239 -18.33 12.73 -13.79
N THR A 240 -18.49 11.44 -14.05
CA THR A 240 -17.87 10.79 -15.21
C THR A 240 -18.76 10.97 -16.45
N THR A 241 -18.48 12.01 -17.25
CA THR A 241 -19.23 12.35 -18.47
C THR A 241 -19.10 11.27 -19.55
N GLY A 242 -17.99 10.52 -19.58
CA GLY A 242 -17.75 9.42 -20.52
C GLY A 242 -18.32 8.06 -20.10
N VAL A 243 -18.87 7.96 -18.88
CA VAL A 243 -19.22 6.68 -18.25
C VAL A 243 -20.70 6.66 -17.90
N SER A 244 -21.40 5.63 -18.37
CA SER A 244 -22.77 5.33 -17.97
C SER A 244 -22.76 4.33 -16.81
N GLN A 245 -23.29 4.73 -15.67
CA GLN A 245 -23.41 3.89 -14.49
C GLN A 245 -24.86 3.42 -14.29
N THR A 246 -25.03 2.14 -13.96
CA THR A 246 -26.28 1.56 -13.49
C THR A 246 -26.04 0.79 -12.18
N GLY A 247 -27.05 0.72 -11.31
CA GLY A 247 -26.90 0.11 -9.99
C GLY A 247 -26.11 0.99 -9.01
N THR A 248 -25.69 0.40 -7.90
CA THR A 248 -24.95 1.08 -6.82
C THR A 248 -23.83 0.18 -6.31
N THR A 249 -22.69 0.78 -6.00
CA THR A 249 -21.55 0.07 -5.41
C THR A 249 -21.80 -0.17 -3.93
N SER A 250 -21.40 -1.33 -3.45
CA SER A 250 -21.55 -1.72 -2.04
C SER A 250 -20.44 -1.12 -1.19
N ASP A 251 -20.79 -0.52 -0.07
CA ASP A 251 -19.86 -0.05 0.97
C ASP A 251 -19.82 -1.00 2.17
N GLN A 252 -20.52 -2.14 2.09
CA GLN A 252 -20.76 -3.04 3.23
C GLN A 252 -19.50 -3.79 3.70
N ALA A 253 -18.42 -3.74 2.93
CA ALA A 253 -17.11 -4.24 3.33
C ALA A 253 -16.43 -3.35 4.37
N TYR A 254 -16.91 -2.11 4.56
CA TYR A 254 -16.27 -1.08 5.37
C TYR A 254 -17.04 -0.81 6.68
N ILE A 255 -16.36 -0.19 7.64
CA ILE A 255 -16.89 0.08 8.99
C ILE A 255 -18.09 1.03 9.00
N GLY A 256 -18.29 1.80 7.92
CA GLY A 256 -19.32 2.83 7.81
C GLY A 256 -18.90 4.17 8.42
N GLN A 257 -19.50 5.25 7.91
CA GLN A 257 -19.17 6.63 8.29
C GLN A 257 -19.35 6.91 9.79
N ASP A 258 -20.40 6.38 10.42
CA ASP A 258 -20.65 6.59 11.86
C ASP A 258 -19.53 5.98 12.73
N ALA A 259 -19.01 4.81 12.34
CA ALA A 259 -17.91 4.16 13.05
C ALA A 259 -16.60 4.91 12.84
N ALA A 260 -16.35 5.41 11.63
CA ALA A 260 -15.19 6.24 11.32
C ALA A 260 -15.21 7.56 12.10
N LEU A 261 -16.37 8.24 12.16
CA LEU A 261 -16.56 9.44 12.96
C LEU A 261 -16.33 9.17 14.45
N GLN A 262 -16.86 8.07 14.96
CA GLN A 262 -16.64 7.68 16.36
C GLN A 262 -15.15 7.43 16.63
N ALA A 263 -14.44 6.75 15.73
CA ALA A 263 -13.01 6.52 15.85
C ALA A 263 -12.20 7.83 15.86
N ALA A 264 -12.50 8.76 14.96
CA ALA A 264 -11.87 10.09 14.91
C ALA A 264 -12.16 10.89 16.20
N CYS A 265 -13.41 10.90 16.66
CA CYS A 265 -13.81 11.59 17.90
C CYS A 265 -13.17 10.99 19.15
N ASP A 266 -13.12 9.65 19.25
CA ASP A 266 -12.47 8.95 20.36
C ASP A 266 -10.97 9.24 20.40
N HIS A 267 -10.33 9.31 19.22
CA HIS A 267 -8.92 9.68 19.09
C HIS A 267 -8.67 11.12 19.53
N ALA A 268 -9.50 12.06 19.04
CA ALA A 268 -9.40 13.48 19.37
C ALA A 268 -9.84 13.83 20.81
N GLY A 269 -10.48 12.91 21.52
CA GLY A 269 -11.07 13.18 22.84
C GLY A 269 -12.31 14.09 22.78
N ILE A 270 -13.03 14.06 21.66
CA ILE A 270 -14.19 14.92 21.35
C ILE A 270 -15.47 14.09 21.46
N ALA A 271 -16.56 14.70 21.93
CA ALA A 271 -17.87 14.07 21.82
C ALA A 271 -18.42 14.27 20.41
N THR A 272 -18.96 13.22 19.78
CA THR A 272 -19.59 13.30 18.44
C THR A 272 -20.72 14.36 18.37
N SER A 273 -21.31 14.74 19.50
CA SER A 273 -22.30 15.83 19.60
C SER A 273 -21.74 17.23 19.38
N ASP A 274 -20.43 17.39 19.51
CA ASP A 274 -19.72 18.69 19.42
C ASP A 274 -19.11 18.92 18.03
N VAL A 275 -19.27 17.94 17.14
CA VAL A 275 -18.84 17.94 15.74
C VAL A 275 -19.73 18.88 14.93
N GLN A 276 -19.12 19.77 14.17
CA GLN A 276 -19.77 20.72 13.27
C GLN A 276 -19.12 20.66 11.90
N GLY A 277 -19.90 20.88 10.84
CA GLY A 277 -19.35 20.95 9.49
C GLY A 277 -18.82 19.62 8.93
N LEU A 278 -19.20 18.48 9.51
CA LEU A 278 -18.69 17.17 9.10
C LEU A 278 -18.83 16.95 7.59
N SER A 279 -17.70 16.81 6.92
CA SER A 279 -17.54 16.16 5.63
C SER A 279 -16.99 14.76 5.84
N THR A 280 -17.43 13.81 5.02
CA THR A 280 -16.91 12.44 5.05
C THR A 280 -16.91 11.87 3.65
N GLU A 281 -15.72 11.56 3.16
CA GLU A 281 -15.49 11.06 1.81
C GLU A 281 -14.69 9.77 1.87
N PHE A 282 -14.79 8.94 0.83
CA PHE A 282 -13.91 7.79 0.68
C PHE A 282 -12.63 8.22 -0.01
N GLY A 283 -11.49 7.83 0.53
CA GLY A 283 -10.16 8.20 0.05
C GLY A 283 -9.21 7.03 -0.04
N TRP A 284 -8.02 7.28 -0.58
CA TRP A 284 -6.95 6.30 -0.55
C TRP A 284 -5.71 6.95 0.02
N SER A 285 -5.25 6.41 1.14
CA SER A 285 -4.10 6.91 1.87
C SER A 285 -3.16 5.75 2.15
N LYS A 286 -1.90 5.87 1.73
CA LYS A 286 -0.80 4.94 2.04
C LYS A 286 -1.11 3.45 1.82
N GLY A 287 -1.78 3.14 0.72
CA GLY A 287 -2.03 1.75 0.33
C GLY A 287 -3.28 1.13 0.98
N VAL A 288 -4.09 1.92 1.70
CA VAL A 288 -5.35 1.47 2.28
C VAL A 288 -6.50 2.40 1.95
N MET A 289 -7.69 1.81 1.86
CA MET A 289 -8.93 2.54 1.70
C MET A 289 -9.27 3.25 3.01
N VAL A 290 -9.57 4.55 2.94
CA VAL A 290 -9.84 5.37 4.13
C VAL A 290 -11.18 6.10 4.02
N TYR A 291 -11.76 6.45 5.15
CA TYR A 291 -12.66 7.57 5.26
C TYR A 291 -11.84 8.82 5.56
N GLU A 292 -11.94 9.82 4.70
CA GLU A 292 -11.40 11.16 4.92
C GLU A 292 -12.50 11.98 5.61
N LEU A 293 -12.26 12.38 6.85
CA LEU A 293 -13.17 13.19 7.65
C LEU A 293 -12.58 14.58 7.84
N ASP A 294 -13.42 15.58 7.67
CA ASP A 294 -13.14 16.97 8.01
C ASP A 294 -14.28 17.46 8.89
N PHE A 295 -13.96 17.96 10.08
CA PHE A 295 -14.95 18.61 10.94
C PHE A 295 -14.33 19.64 11.88
N CYS A 296 -15.14 20.59 12.32
CA CYS A 296 -14.77 21.52 13.39
C CYS A 296 -15.35 21.12 14.75
N SER A 297 -14.57 21.27 15.81
CA SER A 297 -15.03 21.26 17.19
C SER A 297 -14.22 22.21 18.08
N GLY A 298 -14.89 22.95 18.95
CA GLY A 298 -14.21 23.84 19.90
C GLY A 298 -13.39 24.99 19.28
N GLY A 299 -13.54 25.28 17.98
CA GLY A 299 -12.73 26.26 17.24
C GLY A 299 -11.50 25.68 16.55
N THR A 300 -11.33 24.35 16.62
CA THR A 300 -10.29 23.58 15.90
C THR A 300 -10.97 22.76 14.81
N GLU A 301 -10.37 22.76 13.63
CA GLU A 301 -10.67 21.89 12.49
C GLU A 301 -9.80 20.65 12.60
N TYR A 302 -10.41 19.51 12.33
CA TYR A 302 -9.84 18.19 12.47
C TYR A 302 -9.99 17.47 11.14
N GLU A 303 -8.86 17.15 10.53
CA GLU A 303 -8.80 16.28 9.37
C GLU A 303 -8.32 14.90 9.82
N TYR A 304 -8.96 13.85 9.34
CA TYR A 304 -8.66 12.47 9.70
C TYR A 304 -8.77 11.55 8.49
N ASP A 305 -7.74 10.73 8.27
CA ASP A 305 -7.85 9.52 7.44
C ASP A 305 -8.03 8.33 8.38
N ILE A 306 -9.20 7.70 8.32
CA ILE A 306 -9.54 6.52 9.11
C ILE A 306 -9.57 5.30 8.20
N ASN A 307 -8.79 4.26 8.50
CA ASN A 307 -8.81 3.01 7.75
C ASN A 307 -10.25 2.47 7.68
N ALA A 308 -10.77 2.34 6.46
CA ALA A 308 -12.16 2.01 6.21
C ALA A 308 -12.52 0.58 6.63
N THR A 309 -11.54 -0.29 6.85
CA THR A 309 -11.77 -1.71 7.19
C THR A 309 -11.74 -2.00 8.69
N ASP A 310 -10.90 -1.31 9.46
CA ASP A 310 -10.69 -1.60 10.88
C ASP A 310 -10.86 -0.39 11.82
N GLY A 311 -10.95 0.84 11.28
CA GLY A 311 -11.13 2.06 12.04
C GLY A 311 -9.86 2.61 12.69
N SER A 312 -8.68 2.10 12.36
CA SER A 312 -7.42 2.69 12.83
C SER A 312 -7.19 4.07 12.21
N VAL A 313 -6.69 5.02 12.98
CA VAL A 313 -6.26 6.33 12.48
C VAL A 313 -4.98 6.17 11.65
N VAL A 314 -5.03 6.55 10.37
CA VAL A 314 -3.92 6.54 9.42
C VAL A 314 -3.24 7.90 9.38
N LYS A 315 -4.04 8.97 9.34
CA LYS A 315 -3.58 10.36 9.37
C LYS A 315 -4.49 11.18 10.28
N ASN A 316 -3.95 12.16 11.00
CA ASN A 316 -4.73 13.28 11.51
C ASN A 316 -3.97 14.60 11.41
N GLU A 317 -4.72 15.69 11.29
CA GLU A 317 -4.20 17.05 11.24
C GLU A 317 -5.18 17.98 11.98
N GLN A 318 -4.63 18.99 12.67
CA GLN A 318 -5.40 19.92 13.50
C GLN A 318 -5.03 21.35 13.16
N GLU A 319 -6.02 22.12 12.73
CA GLU A 319 -5.84 23.52 12.35
C GLU A 319 -6.88 24.42 13.03
N PRO A 320 -6.65 25.74 13.12
CA PRO A 320 -7.71 26.67 13.54
C PRO A 320 -8.85 26.65 12.52
N CYS A 321 -10.09 26.40 12.97
CA CYS A 321 -11.25 26.33 12.08
C CYS A 321 -11.52 27.68 11.39
N ASP A 322 -11.38 27.75 10.06
CA ASP A 322 -11.59 28.97 9.24
C ASP A 322 -13.07 29.19 8.85
N HIS A 323 -13.98 28.34 9.32
CA HIS A 323 -15.39 28.50 9.01
C HIS A 323 -15.94 29.70 9.81
N THR A 324 -16.29 30.79 9.11
CA THR A 324 -16.81 32.04 9.68
C THR A 324 -18.17 31.86 10.40
N TRP A 325 -18.18 31.23 11.57
CA TRP A 325 -19.31 31.13 12.49
C TRP A 325 -18.95 31.84 13.81
N HIS A 326 -19.09 33.16 13.75
CA HIS A 326 -19.21 34.11 14.86
C HIS A 326 -18.01 34.43 15.78
N THR A 327 -17.74 35.74 15.75
CA THR A 327 -17.24 36.61 16.83
C THR A 327 -15.88 36.25 17.44
N SER A 328 -14.90 37.03 17.01
CA SER A 328 -13.69 37.41 17.71
C SER A 328 -13.77 37.23 19.23
N SER A 329 -13.40 36.06 19.72
CA SER A 329 -12.85 35.92 21.05
C SER A 329 -11.39 36.31 20.92
N GLY A 330 -11.06 37.52 21.36
CA GLY A 330 -9.71 38.03 21.32
C GLY A 330 -8.81 37.13 22.16
N ASN A 331 -7.94 36.37 21.51
CA ASN A 331 -6.82 35.75 22.21
C ASN A 331 -5.80 36.85 22.49
N THR A 332 -5.71 37.25 23.75
CA THR A 332 -4.70 38.19 24.22
C THR A 332 -3.34 37.54 24.04
N GLY A 333 -2.50 38.12 23.18
CA GLY A 333 -1.08 37.79 23.10
C GLY A 333 -0.44 37.86 24.48
N ALA A 334 -0.24 36.69 25.07
CA ALA A 334 0.63 36.53 26.21
C ALA A 334 2.04 36.35 25.66
N GLN A 335 2.83 37.43 25.66
CA GLN A 335 4.29 37.33 25.63
C GLN A 335 4.74 36.67 26.95
N GLY A 336 4.60 35.35 27.02
CA GLY A 336 5.27 34.50 27.97
C GLY A 336 6.64 34.14 27.41
N ASN A 337 7.63 34.04 28.28
CA ASN A 337 8.93 33.48 27.94
C ASN A 337 8.71 32.03 27.44
N THR A 338 8.70 31.79 26.13
CA THR A 338 8.35 30.49 25.54
C THR A 338 9.45 29.49 25.85
N THR A 339 9.20 28.64 26.84
CA THR A 339 10.08 27.51 27.13
C THR A 339 9.54 26.32 26.34
N PHE A 340 10.28 25.87 25.34
CA PHE A 340 9.90 24.68 24.58
C PHE A 340 10.00 23.42 25.46
N ILE A 341 9.21 22.41 25.13
CA ILE A 341 9.16 21.14 25.88
C ILE A 341 10.46 20.33 25.75
N GLY A 342 11.25 20.58 24.70
CA GLY A 342 12.47 19.85 24.39
C GLY A 342 12.21 18.57 23.57
N GLU A 343 13.19 18.18 22.76
CA GLU A 343 13.10 17.03 21.84
C GLU A 343 12.81 15.71 22.56
N SER A 344 13.39 15.49 23.75
CA SER A 344 13.13 14.28 24.56
C SER A 344 11.66 14.18 24.99
N ALA A 345 11.05 15.29 25.42
CA ALA A 345 9.64 15.31 25.80
C ALA A 345 8.73 15.12 24.58
N ALA A 346 9.07 15.75 23.45
CA ALA A 346 8.34 15.60 22.20
C ALA A 346 8.42 14.14 21.68
N THR A 347 9.61 13.54 21.68
CA THR A 347 9.84 12.12 21.33
C THR A 347 9.00 11.19 22.21
N ALA A 348 8.98 11.43 23.52
CA ALA A 348 8.18 10.63 24.45
C ALA A 348 6.68 10.76 24.16
N ALA A 349 6.20 11.94 23.77
CA ALA A 349 4.82 12.16 23.37
C ALA A 349 4.48 11.38 22.08
N ALA A 350 5.32 11.46 21.04
CA ALA A 350 5.17 10.70 19.79
C ALA A 350 5.11 9.19 20.02
N LEU A 351 6.08 8.62 20.76
CA LEU A 351 6.14 7.19 21.07
C LEU A 351 4.94 6.71 21.90
N THR A 352 4.50 7.55 22.86
CA THR A 352 3.31 7.26 23.68
C THR A 352 2.05 7.25 22.82
N HIS A 353 1.91 8.22 21.92
CA HIS A 353 0.80 8.32 20.97
C HIS A 353 0.76 7.10 20.05
N ALA A 354 1.90 6.74 19.46
CA ALA A 354 2.08 5.57 18.61
C ALA A 354 1.90 4.22 19.34
N LYS A 355 1.91 4.22 20.68
CA LYS A 355 2.00 3.02 21.52
C LYS A 355 3.21 2.15 21.18
N VAL A 356 4.31 2.80 20.79
CA VAL A 356 5.58 2.15 20.43
C VAL A 356 6.54 2.24 21.60
N ASP A 357 7.07 1.08 22.01
CA ASP A 357 8.16 1.04 22.97
C ASP A 357 9.41 1.71 22.39
N GLN A 358 10.08 2.56 23.15
CA GLN A 358 11.26 3.30 22.70
C GLN A 358 12.40 2.39 22.20
N SER A 359 12.43 1.13 22.64
CA SER A 359 13.41 0.14 22.18
C SER A 359 13.09 -0.48 20.80
N ALA A 360 11.87 -0.30 20.30
CA ALA A 360 11.40 -0.79 19.01
C ALA A 360 11.48 0.27 17.89
N ALA A 361 11.53 1.56 18.27
CA ALA A 361 11.74 2.67 17.35
C ALA A 361 13.13 2.57 16.70
N GLN A 362 13.16 2.83 15.39
CA GLN A 362 14.32 2.82 14.51
C GLN A 362 14.31 4.10 13.68
N SER A 363 15.47 4.57 13.23
CA SER A 363 15.61 5.77 12.39
C SER A 363 14.86 7.00 12.95
N LEU A 364 15.08 7.32 14.22
CA LEU A 364 14.42 8.45 14.86
C LEU A 364 15.07 9.76 14.43
N THR A 365 14.29 10.65 13.84
CA THR A 365 14.66 12.02 13.53
C THR A 365 13.77 12.97 14.32
N VAL A 366 14.36 14.03 14.88
CA VAL A 366 13.64 15.13 15.54
C VAL A 366 14.19 16.45 15.04
N LYS A 367 13.33 17.25 14.43
CA LYS A 367 13.66 18.59 13.93
C LYS A 367 12.71 19.60 14.54
N LEU A 368 13.22 20.81 14.75
CA LEU A 368 12.40 21.95 15.16
C LEU A 368 12.12 22.76 13.91
N ASP A 369 10.84 22.96 13.58
CA ASP A 369 10.41 23.82 12.49
C ASP A 369 9.46 24.92 12.98
N GLU A 370 9.35 26.01 12.23
CA GLU A 370 8.44 27.12 12.50
C GLU A 370 7.56 27.36 11.28
N ASP A 371 6.26 27.14 11.44
CA ASP A 371 5.24 27.43 10.44
C ASP A 371 4.24 28.45 10.99
N ASP A 372 3.97 29.50 10.20
CA ASP A 372 3.11 30.64 10.54
C ASP A 372 3.32 31.25 11.95
N GLY A 373 4.57 31.20 12.44
CA GLY A 373 4.96 31.74 13.73
C GLY A 373 4.61 30.84 14.93
N VAL A 374 4.22 29.59 14.66
CA VAL A 374 4.12 28.49 15.63
C VAL A 374 5.28 27.54 15.41
N THR A 375 5.97 27.19 16.48
CA THR A 375 7.09 26.26 16.42
C THR A 375 6.62 24.84 16.74
N TYR A 376 7.03 23.87 15.95
CA TYR A 376 6.72 22.44 16.10
C TYR A 376 8.00 21.60 16.18
N TYR A 377 7.90 20.46 16.86
CA TYR A 377 8.83 19.35 16.68
C TYR A 377 8.27 18.43 15.61
N GLU A 378 8.98 18.31 14.48
CA GLU A 378 8.78 17.27 13.48
C GLU A 378 9.53 16.02 13.94
N ILE A 379 8.82 14.90 14.07
CA ILE A 379 9.38 13.64 14.57
C ILE A 379 9.02 12.51 13.62
N GLU A 380 10.04 11.88 13.07
CA GLU A 380 9.91 10.71 12.21
C GLU A 380 10.58 9.50 12.87
N PHE A 381 9.94 8.33 12.85
CA PHE A 381 10.60 7.07 13.21
C PHE A 381 9.90 5.86 12.59
N CYS A 382 10.65 4.77 12.44
CA CYS A 382 10.11 3.48 12.01
C CYS A 382 9.94 2.50 13.18
N SER A 383 8.84 1.74 13.17
CA SER A 383 8.64 0.60 14.07
C SER A 383 7.81 -0.48 13.36
N ALA A 384 8.25 -1.74 13.48
CA ALA A 384 7.56 -2.89 12.89
C ALA A 384 7.22 -2.78 11.37
N GLY A 385 8.01 -2.02 10.61
CA GLY A 385 7.79 -1.79 9.18
C GLY A 385 6.83 -0.65 8.85
N VAL A 386 6.35 0.06 9.87
CA VAL A 386 5.53 1.28 9.75
C VAL A 386 6.40 2.48 10.10
N GLU A 387 6.36 3.51 9.27
CA GLU A 387 6.92 4.82 9.53
C GLU A 387 5.85 5.70 10.18
N TYR A 388 6.27 6.49 11.15
CA TYR A 388 5.43 7.39 11.91
C TYR A 388 6.00 8.79 11.76
N ASP A 389 5.18 9.72 11.28
CA ASP A 389 5.49 11.14 11.20
C ASP A 389 4.56 11.91 12.16
N TYR A 390 5.11 12.92 12.84
CA TYR A 390 4.43 13.72 13.85
C TYR A 390 4.86 15.17 13.77
N GLU A 391 3.90 16.09 13.86
CA GLU A 391 4.17 17.47 14.27
C GLU A 391 3.60 17.67 15.68
N ILE A 392 4.47 18.08 16.60
CA ILE A 392 4.12 18.32 18.01
C ILE A 392 4.38 19.78 18.36
N ASN A 393 3.36 20.48 18.87
CA ASN A 393 3.51 21.88 19.27
C ASN A 393 4.64 22.04 20.29
N ALA A 394 5.66 22.83 19.96
CA ALA A 394 6.90 22.89 20.74
C ALA A 394 6.68 23.50 22.14
N THR A 395 5.58 24.22 22.37
CA THR A 395 5.28 24.85 23.66
C THR A 395 4.31 24.03 24.50
N THR A 396 3.28 23.42 23.89
CA THR A 396 2.24 22.68 24.63
C THR A 396 2.50 21.18 24.70
N GLY A 397 3.20 20.62 23.71
CA GLY A 397 3.38 19.18 23.54
C GLY A 397 2.18 18.44 22.97
N ASP A 398 1.19 19.17 22.45
CA ASP A 398 0.05 18.59 21.77
C ASP A 398 0.48 18.08 20.38
N VAL A 399 0.03 16.87 20.02
CA VAL A 399 0.19 16.32 18.67
C VAL A 399 -0.81 17.05 17.77
N VAL A 400 -0.31 17.86 16.85
CA VAL A 400 -1.14 18.60 15.89
C VAL A 400 -1.26 17.86 14.57
N LYS A 401 -0.25 17.07 14.20
CA LYS A 401 -0.26 16.21 13.02
C LYS A 401 0.32 14.84 13.34
N PHE A 402 -0.22 13.83 12.68
CA PHE A 402 0.24 12.46 12.74
C PHE A 402 -0.05 11.76 11.43
N GLU A 403 0.88 10.96 10.94
CA GLU A 403 0.74 10.16 9.72
C GLU A 403 1.45 8.81 9.89
N GLN A 404 0.88 7.75 9.30
CA GLN A 404 1.49 6.43 9.18
C GLN A 404 1.75 6.07 7.72
N ASP A 405 2.97 5.61 7.42
CA ASP A 405 3.32 5.08 6.10
C ASP A 405 4.08 3.75 6.20
N THR A 406 4.35 3.12 5.07
CA THR A 406 5.26 1.98 4.97
C THR A 406 6.69 2.47 5.10
N CYS A 407 7.43 1.96 6.09
CA CYS A 407 8.83 2.35 6.30
C CYS A 407 9.71 1.90 5.11
N ASP A 408 10.16 2.86 4.32
CA ASP A 408 10.99 2.63 3.13
C ASP A 408 12.42 2.20 3.48
N HIS A 409 12.93 2.62 4.64
CA HIS A 409 14.19 2.20 5.23
C HIS A 409 14.19 0.73 5.65
N TYR A 410 13.03 0.07 5.70
CA TYR A 410 12.89 -1.34 6.05
C TYR A 410 13.19 -2.29 4.88
N ALA A 411 13.15 -1.80 3.63
CA ALA A 411 13.29 -2.63 2.44
C ALA A 411 14.67 -3.31 2.30
N HIS A 412 15.69 -2.85 3.05
CA HIS A 412 17.02 -3.44 3.00
C HIS A 412 17.23 -4.61 3.99
N ARG A 413 16.28 -4.91 4.88
CA ARG A 413 16.47 -5.89 5.97
C ARG A 413 15.72 -7.22 5.84
N THR A 414 14.79 -7.35 4.91
CA THR A 414 14.06 -8.62 4.64
C THR A 414 14.47 -9.29 3.33
N GLY A 415 15.66 -8.99 2.82
CA GLY A 415 16.32 -9.76 1.76
C GLY A 415 16.90 -11.08 2.28
N SER A 416 16.16 -12.18 2.11
CA SER A 416 16.64 -13.58 2.17
C SER A 416 17.19 -14.10 3.50
N ASN A 417 16.29 -14.59 4.36
CA ASN A 417 16.54 -15.82 5.11
C ASN A 417 15.45 -16.85 4.79
N ASN A 418 15.38 -17.25 3.52
CA ASN A 418 14.69 -18.46 3.12
C ASN A 418 15.73 -19.43 2.53
N SER A 419 16.63 -19.92 3.40
CA SER A 419 17.39 -21.14 3.16
C SER A 419 16.91 -22.18 4.15
N THR A 420 16.03 -23.05 3.68
CA THR A 420 15.74 -24.34 4.29
C THR A 420 17.00 -25.19 4.26
N ASN A 421 17.77 -25.17 5.35
CA ASN A 421 18.60 -26.30 5.72
C ASN A 421 18.53 -26.52 7.23
N GLN A 422 17.81 -27.58 7.59
CA GLN A 422 17.86 -28.15 8.91
C GLN A 422 19.28 -28.67 9.21
N ASN A 423 19.60 -28.60 10.51
CA ASN A 423 20.58 -29.41 11.22
C ASN A 423 21.98 -28.79 11.36
N GLN A 424 22.18 -28.02 12.44
CA GLN A 424 23.00 -28.50 13.55
C GLN A 424 22.75 -27.74 14.85
N ASN A 425 22.51 -28.55 15.87
CA ASN A 425 22.43 -28.24 17.28
C ASN A 425 23.72 -27.55 17.78
N GLN A 426 23.66 -26.24 18.03
CA GLN A 426 24.41 -25.62 19.11
C GLN A 426 23.53 -24.61 19.84
N ASN A 427 23.22 -24.99 21.08
CA ASN A 427 22.68 -24.19 22.14
C ASN A 427 23.61 -22.98 22.38
N GLN A 428 23.26 -21.83 21.81
CA GLN A 428 23.81 -20.53 22.20
C GLN A 428 22.62 -19.62 22.46
N GLY A 429 22.37 -19.38 23.75
CA GLY A 429 21.22 -18.61 24.21
C GLY A 429 21.19 -17.22 23.59
N ASN A 430 20.14 -16.96 22.82
CA ASN A 430 19.83 -15.66 22.28
C ASN A 430 19.33 -14.77 23.43
N SER A 431 20.26 -14.18 24.17
CA SER A 431 19.98 -13.12 25.13
C SER A 431 19.69 -11.85 24.33
N ASN A 432 18.44 -11.64 23.93
CA ASN A 432 17.95 -10.31 23.56
C ASN A 432 18.10 -9.40 24.79
N GLY A 433 19.27 -8.78 24.94
CA GLY A 433 19.46 -7.72 25.91
C GLY A 433 18.58 -6.55 25.50
N SER A 434 17.63 -6.16 26.36
CA SER A 434 16.82 -4.95 26.19
C SER A 434 17.75 -3.79 25.85
N TYR A 435 17.54 -3.16 24.69
CA TYR A 435 18.29 -1.95 24.35
C TYR A 435 17.90 -0.83 25.31
N ILE A 436 18.82 0.11 25.54
CA ILE A 436 18.62 1.24 26.46
C ILE A 436 17.62 2.27 25.90
N GLY A 437 17.35 2.24 24.59
CA GLY A 437 16.50 3.20 23.91
C GLY A 437 17.19 4.54 23.65
N TYR A 438 16.59 5.33 22.75
CA TYR A 438 17.14 6.59 22.26
C TYR A 438 17.34 7.68 23.33
N ASP A 439 16.35 7.95 24.19
CA ASP A 439 16.46 8.93 25.28
C ASP A 439 17.64 8.64 26.24
N ALA A 440 17.84 7.37 26.62
CA ALA A 440 18.96 7.00 27.49
C ALA A 440 20.32 7.17 26.78
N ALA A 441 20.37 6.91 25.47
CA ALA A 441 21.55 7.11 24.66
C ALA A 441 21.86 8.61 24.49
N LEU A 442 20.86 9.44 24.18
CA LEU A 442 20.99 10.90 24.13
C LEU A 442 21.46 11.48 25.47
N GLN A 443 20.88 11.03 26.59
CA GLN A 443 21.34 11.44 27.92
C GLN A 443 22.81 11.08 28.18
N ALA A 444 23.27 9.91 27.71
CA ALA A 444 24.67 9.51 27.79
C ALA A 444 25.57 10.42 26.93
N ALA A 445 25.14 10.76 25.72
CA ALA A 445 25.83 11.69 24.81
C ALA A 445 25.93 13.10 25.41
N CYS A 446 24.82 13.69 25.85
CA CYS A 446 24.76 15.03 26.44
C CYS A 446 25.62 15.12 27.71
N LYS A 447 25.54 14.10 28.58
CA LYS A 447 26.37 14.02 29.79
C LYS A 447 27.86 13.94 29.45
N HIS A 448 28.23 13.24 28.37
CA HIS A 448 29.61 13.16 27.92
C HIS A 448 30.08 14.50 27.32
N ALA A 449 29.26 15.13 26.48
CA ALA A 449 29.51 16.44 25.87
C ALA A 449 29.53 17.59 26.89
N GLY A 450 28.91 17.41 28.06
CA GLY A 450 28.76 18.44 29.08
C GLY A 450 27.76 19.53 28.69
N VAL A 451 26.79 19.17 27.84
CA VAL A 451 25.71 20.03 27.38
C VAL A 451 24.40 19.66 28.07
N ASP A 452 23.48 20.61 28.12
CA ASP A 452 22.14 20.39 28.64
C ASP A 452 21.25 19.85 27.51
N ALA A 453 20.57 18.72 27.76
CA ALA A 453 19.68 18.09 26.78
C ALA A 453 18.52 19.00 26.33
N SER A 454 18.16 19.99 27.14
CA SER A 454 17.16 21.01 26.76
C SER A 454 17.63 21.99 25.68
N GLN A 455 18.93 21.99 25.35
CA GLN A 455 19.53 22.83 24.31
C GLN A 455 19.80 22.08 23.00
N VAL A 456 19.47 20.78 22.96
CA VAL A 456 19.64 19.92 21.79
C VAL A 456 18.62 20.34 20.72
N SER A 457 19.11 20.43 19.49
CA SER A 457 18.32 20.65 18.28
C SER A 457 18.83 19.75 17.15
N ARG A 458 17.98 19.40 16.18
CA ARG A 458 18.35 18.59 14.99
C ARG A 458 18.92 17.23 15.40
N LEU A 459 18.16 16.50 16.21
CA LEU A 459 18.54 15.17 16.65
C LEU A 459 18.26 14.15 15.55
N GLU A 460 19.29 13.38 15.20
CA GLU A 460 19.18 12.21 14.34
C GLU A 460 19.73 11.00 15.10
N ASN A 461 19.02 9.87 15.04
CA ASN A 461 19.37 8.68 15.79
C ASN A 461 19.05 7.38 15.04
N GLU A 462 20.10 6.69 14.62
CA GLU A 462 20.00 5.40 13.93
C GLU A 462 20.49 4.25 14.81
N LEU A 463 19.77 3.13 14.77
CA LEU A 463 20.21 1.88 15.41
C LEU A 463 20.91 1.01 14.36
N ASP A 464 22.22 0.89 14.48
CA ASP A 464 23.04 0.06 13.59
C ASP A 464 23.54 -1.23 14.29
N HIS A 465 23.81 -2.25 13.47
CA HIS A 465 24.36 -3.54 13.88
C HIS A 465 25.64 -3.82 13.10
N ASP A 466 26.77 -3.48 13.70
CA ASP A 466 28.09 -3.75 13.14
C ASP A 466 28.80 -4.84 13.93
N ASP A 467 29.34 -5.83 13.21
CA ASP A 467 30.04 -6.99 13.77
C ASP A 467 29.29 -7.69 14.94
N GLY A 468 27.95 -7.63 14.95
CA GLY A 468 27.09 -8.24 15.97
C GLY A 468 26.94 -7.42 17.26
N VAL A 469 27.43 -6.19 17.30
CA VAL A 469 27.20 -5.23 18.39
C VAL A 469 26.17 -4.20 17.93
N ALA A 470 25.08 -4.08 18.67
CA ALA A 470 24.11 -3.01 18.46
C ALA A 470 24.67 -1.68 19.00
N ARG A 471 24.67 -0.63 18.17
CA ARG A 471 25.06 0.73 18.54
C ARG A 471 24.02 1.74 18.07
N TYR A 472 23.87 2.81 18.84
CA TYR A 472 23.15 4.02 18.43
C TYR A 472 24.14 4.99 17.82
N GLU A 473 23.86 5.47 16.62
CA GLU A 473 24.55 6.56 15.95
C GLU A 473 23.72 7.82 16.13
N ILE A 474 24.24 8.78 16.89
CA ILE A 474 23.50 9.95 17.35
C ILE A 474 24.19 11.20 16.84
N SER A 475 23.48 12.04 16.08
CA SER A 475 23.88 13.42 15.79
C SER A 475 22.94 14.40 16.47
N PHE A 476 23.48 15.50 17.02
CA PHE A 476 22.68 16.61 17.53
C PHE A 476 23.48 17.92 17.56
N HIS A 477 22.77 19.04 17.59
CA HIS A 477 23.36 20.38 17.67
C HIS A 477 23.09 21.04 19.03
N VAL A 478 24.05 21.82 19.52
CA VAL A 478 23.86 22.79 20.61
C VAL A 478 24.48 24.12 20.23
N GLY A 479 23.64 25.11 19.93
CA GLY A 479 24.11 26.40 19.39
C GLY A 479 24.66 26.23 17.97
N ASN A 480 25.94 26.50 17.76
CA ASN A 480 26.63 26.32 16.47
C ASN A 480 27.64 25.17 16.50
N MET A 481 27.42 24.19 17.37
CA MET A 481 28.26 23.01 17.51
C MET A 481 27.42 21.78 17.23
N GLU A 482 27.85 20.99 16.25
CA GLU A 482 27.36 19.65 15.97
C GLU A 482 28.17 18.63 16.79
N TYR A 483 27.49 17.59 17.25
CA TYR A 483 28.05 16.47 17.99
C TYR A 483 27.59 15.16 17.38
N GLU A 484 28.55 14.27 17.11
CA GLU A 484 28.28 12.91 16.63
C GLU A 484 28.77 11.89 17.66
N TYR A 485 27.98 10.86 17.94
CA TYR A 485 28.28 9.83 18.92
C TYR A 485 27.91 8.43 18.42
N GLU A 486 28.77 7.45 18.67
CA GLU A 486 28.37 6.03 18.66
C GLU A 486 28.25 5.54 20.10
N ILE A 487 27.10 4.99 20.48
CA ILE A 487 26.82 4.53 21.84
C ILE A 487 26.37 3.08 21.83
N ASN A 488 26.95 2.24 22.67
CA ASN A 488 26.55 0.85 22.78
C ASN A 488 25.08 0.72 23.23
N ALA A 489 24.26 0.11 22.39
CA ALA A 489 22.81 0.08 22.57
C ALA A 489 22.35 -0.76 23.78
N THR A 490 23.22 -1.59 24.36
CA THR A 490 22.87 -2.46 25.50
C THR A 490 23.26 -1.89 26.86
N ASN A 491 24.26 -1.00 26.91
CA ASN A 491 24.83 -0.54 28.18
C ASN A 491 25.12 0.96 28.25
N GLY A 492 24.90 1.72 27.18
CA GLY A 492 25.08 3.17 27.14
C GLY A 492 26.52 3.64 27.15
N GLN A 493 27.48 2.74 26.91
CA GLN A 493 28.88 3.11 26.81
C GLN A 493 29.14 3.88 25.51
N VAL A 494 29.75 5.07 25.60
CA VAL A 494 30.26 5.81 24.44
C VAL A 494 31.40 5.02 23.78
N LEU A 495 31.21 4.68 22.51
CA LEU A 495 32.14 3.94 21.66
C LEU A 495 33.00 4.89 20.83
N LYS A 496 32.38 5.92 20.26
CA LYS A 496 33.02 6.94 19.42
C LYS A 496 32.35 8.30 19.68
N TYR A 497 33.08 9.39 19.50
CA TYR A 497 32.52 10.74 19.50
C TYR A 497 33.34 11.69 18.61
N GLU A 498 32.65 12.62 17.96
CA GLU A 498 33.20 13.74 17.20
C GLU A 498 32.37 15.01 17.49
N SER A 499 32.96 16.19 17.28
CA SER A 499 32.23 17.46 17.42
C SER A 499 32.85 18.52 16.52
N GLU A 500 32.03 19.23 15.77
CA GLU A 500 32.47 20.28 14.86
C GLU A 500 31.61 21.54 14.96
N ARG A 501 32.20 22.67 14.55
CA ARG A 501 31.52 23.96 14.59
C ARG A 501 31.01 24.27 13.20
N ASP A 502 29.71 24.53 13.10
CA ASP A 502 29.07 25.00 11.86
C ASP A 502 29.69 26.33 11.42
N ASP A 503 30.06 26.41 10.14
CA ASP A 503 30.71 27.57 9.50
C ASP A 503 29.80 28.80 9.33
#